data_AF-A0A0C1ML45-F1
#
_entry.id   AF-A0A0C1ML45-F1
#
_cell.length_a   1.000
_cell.length_b   1.000
_cell.length_c   1.000
_cell.angle_alpha   90.00
_cell.angle_beta   90.00
_cell.angle_gamma   90.00
#
_symmetry.space_group_name_H-M   'P 1'
#
loop_
_entity.id
_entity.type
_entity.pdbx_description
1 polymer ?
#
loop_
_entity_poly.entity_id
_entity_poly.type
_entity_poly.pdbx_seq_one_letter_code
_entity_poly.pdbx_strand_id
1 'polypeptide(L)'
;MVLNSHLIIEELIDLLNEKIIRNQAPYKKAKFTFNHKLCLLEALYNDDIESWVYHSCRQLNSLRNTYAHILEPDKSEEKIRAFLNVSYRCNVKLEEEIVQHLRRLKQSDSKNLCLIEIQQRHYDSTKRFPLALRELVNNLLVILE
;
A
#
# COMPACT_ATOMS: atom_id res chain seq x y z
N MET A 1 9.08 8.34 1.05
CA MET A 1 8.27 7.56 0.09
C MET A 1 6.87 7.30 0.62
N VAL A 2 6.70 6.63 1.76
CA VAL A 2 5.38 6.34 2.37
C VAL A 2 4.49 7.59 2.54
N LEU A 3 5.05 8.69 3.06
CA LEU A 3 4.30 9.95 3.21
C LEU A 3 3.77 10.48 1.86
N ASN A 4 4.62 10.56 0.84
CA ASN A 4 4.21 11.02 -0.49
C ASN A 4 3.18 10.08 -1.11
N SER A 5 3.34 8.77 -0.95
CA SER A 5 2.36 7.77 -1.42
C SER A 5 1.00 7.93 -0.74
N HIS A 6 0.98 8.17 0.57
CA HIS A 6 -0.24 8.45 1.30
C HIS A 6 -0.93 9.74 0.81
N LEU A 7 -0.18 10.83 0.61
CA LEU A 7 -0.72 12.09 0.10
C LEU A 7 -1.32 11.94 -1.31
N ILE A 8 -0.64 11.20 -2.19
CA ILE A 8 -1.15 10.92 -3.55
C ILE A 8 -2.46 10.14 -3.48
N ILE A 9 -2.52 9.08 -2.66
CA ILE A 9 -3.75 8.29 -2.51
C ILE A 9 -4.86 9.11 -1.84
N GLU A 10 -4.54 9.96 -0.87
CA GLU A 10 -5.51 10.85 -0.23
C GLU A 10 -6.15 11.81 -1.23
N GLU A 11 -5.33 12.45 -2.07
CA GLU A 11 -5.81 13.35 -3.12
C GLU A 11 -6.69 12.61 -4.14
N LEU A 12 -6.30 11.39 -4.51
CA LEU A 12 -7.06 10.58 -5.47
C LEU A 12 -8.43 10.16 -4.91
N ILE A 13 -8.50 9.80 -3.63
CA ILE A 13 -9.76 9.52 -2.94
C ILE A 13 -10.63 10.78 -2.88
N ASP A 14 -10.03 11.94 -2.62
CA ASP A 14 -10.76 13.21 -2.63
C ASP A 14 -11.36 13.52 -4.00
N LEU A 15 -10.60 13.35 -5.08
CA LEU A 15 -11.10 13.53 -6.45
C LEU A 15 -12.31 12.62 -6.76
N LEU A 16 -12.23 11.34 -6.36
CA LEU A 16 -13.31 10.38 -6.55
C LEU A 16 -14.57 10.74 -5.77
N ASN A 17 -14.42 11.20 -4.52
CA ASN A 17 -15.54 11.68 -3.71
C ASN A 17 -16.14 12.97 -4.30
N GLU A 18 -15.30 13.90 -4.77
CA GLU A 18 -15.74 15.15 -5.40
C GLU A 18 -16.52 14.95 -6.71
N LYS A 19 -16.25 13.85 -7.45
CA LYS A 19 -17.00 13.46 -8.67
C LYS A 19 -18.46 13.08 -8.35
N ILE A 20 -18.72 12.48 -7.18
CA ILE A 20 -20.07 12.05 -6.77
C ILE A 20 -20.81 13.15 -5.99
N ILE A 21 -20.10 13.87 -5.12
CA ILE A 21 -20.71 14.80 -4.19
C ILE A 21 -21.23 16.04 -4.93
N ARG A 22 -22.56 16.13 -5.05
CA ARG A 22 -23.24 17.23 -5.74
C ARG A 22 -22.95 18.61 -5.15
N ASN A 23 -22.81 18.70 -3.83
CA ASN A 23 -22.49 19.96 -3.14
C ASN A 23 -21.11 19.88 -2.49
N GLN A 24 -20.10 20.34 -3.20
CA GLN A 24 -18.70 20.25 -2.77
C GLN A 24 -18.34 21.23 -1.63
N ALA A 25 -19.07 22.34 -1.46
CA ALA A 25 -18.69 23.37 -0.49
C ALA A 25 -18.72 22.88 0.97
N PRO A 26 -19.77 22.18 1.46
CA PRO A 26 -19.75 21.55 2.77
C PRO A 26 -18.68 20.46 2.91
N TYR A 27 -18.47 19.66 1.85
CA TYR A 27 -17.46 18.59 1.86
C TYR A 27 -16.05 19.14 2.10
N LYS A 28 -15.66 20.17 1.33
CA LYS A 28 -14.35 20.85 1.48
C LYS A 28 -14.22 21.54 2.84
N LYS A 29 -15.30 22.13 3.35
CA LYS A 29 -15.31 22.79 4.67
C LYS A 29 -15.17 21.81 5.83
N ALA A 30 -15.67 20.59 5.70
CA ALA A 30 -15.68 19.58 6.76
C ALA A 30 -14.28 19.06 7.15
N LYS A 31 -13.26 19.26 6.30
CA LYS A 31 -11.87 18.83 6.54
C LYS A 31 -11.78 17.38 7.02
N PHE A 32 -12.37 16.47 6.24
CA PHE A 32 -12.36 15.04 6.55
C PHE A 32 -10.93 14.50 6.66
N THR A 33 -10.74 13.53 7.55
CA THR A 33 -9.47 12.80 7.67
C THR A 33 -9.40 11.73 6.56
N PHE A 34 -8.21 11.21 6.28
CA PHE A 34 -8.03 10.09 5.34
C PHE A 34 -9.03 8.94 5.59
N ASN A 35 -9.21 8.52 6.85
CA ASN A 35 -10.15 7.44 7.17
C ASN A 35 -11.59 7.82 6.86
N HIS A 36 -12.01 9.06 7.17
CA HIS A 36 -13.35 9.52 6.82
C HIS A 36 -13.57 9.50 5.30
N LYS A 37 -12.59 9.99 4.53
CA LYS A 37 -12.62 10.01 3.06
C LYS A 37 -12.68 8.60 2.47
N LEU A 38 -11.91 7.67 3.02
CA LEU A 38 -11.89 6.27 2.59
C LEU A 38 -13.21 5.55 2.91
N CYS A 39 -13.76 5.74 4.11
CA CYS A 39 -15.07 5.17 4.46
C CYS A 39 -16.18 5.74 3.58
N LEU A 40 -16.10 7.03 3.23
CA LEU A 40 -17.05 7.64 2.31
C LEU A 40 -16.93 7.06 0.90
N LEU A 41 -15.70 6.88 0.39
CA LEU A 41 -15.46 6.23 -0.89
C LEU A 41 -16.01 4.81 -0.92
N GLU A 42 -15.75 4.03 0.13
CA GLU A 42 -16.26 2.66 0.27
C GLU A 42 -17.78 2.63 0.33
N ALA A 43 -18.42 3.55 1.05
CA ALA A 43 -19.87 3.63 1.10
C ALA A 43 -20.51 4.02 -0.25
N LEU A 44 -19.79 4.77 -1.09
CA LEU A 44 -20.30 5.28 -2.36
C LEU A 44 -19.99 4.38 -3.57
N TYR A 45 -18.89 3.60 -3.52
CA TYR A 45 -18.38 2.81 -4.65
C TYR A 45 -18.14 1.33 -4.31
N ASN A 46 -18.74 0.81 -3.23
CA ASN A 46 -18.48 -0.56 -2.73
C ASN A 46 -18.52 -1.65 -3.81
N ASP A 47 -19.41 -1.50 -4.80
CA ASP A 47 -19.63 -2.49 -5.85
C ASP A 47 -18.74 -2.24 -7.10
N ASP A 48 -18.18 -1.03 -7.24
CA ASP A 48 -17.34 -0.62 -8.36
C ASP A 48 -15.84 -0.84 -8.10
N ILE A 49 -15.46 -1.02 -6.83
CA ILE A 49 -14.07 -1.16 -6.40
C ILE A 49 -13.88 -2.50 -5.69
N GLU A 50 -12.87 -3.25 -6.12
CA GLU A 50 -12.53 -4.50 -5.46
C GLU A 50 -12.10 -4.27 -3.99
N SER A 51 -12.56 -5.16 -3.10
CA SER A 51 -12.34 -5.05 -1.65
C SER A 51 -10.86 -4.92 -1.24
N TRP A 52 -9.93 -5.49 -2.01
CA TRP A 52 -8.50 -5.40 -1.72
C TRP A 52 -7.98 -3.97 -1.80
N VAL A 53 -8.57 -3.10 -2.64
CA VAL A 53 -8.18 -1.68 -2.78
C VAL A 53 -8.42 -0.95 -1.46
N TYR A 54 -9.61 -1.12 -0.88
CA TYR A 54 -9.92 -0.52 0.43
C TYR A 54 -9.00 -1.05 1.54
N HIS A 55 -8.73 -2.35 1.53
CA HIS A 55 -7.78 -2.94 2.48
C HIS A 55 -6.36 -2.38 2.31
N SER A 56 -5.87 -2.21 1.08
CA SER A 56 -4.57 -1.61 0.79
C SER A 56 -4.50 -0.15 1.25
N CYS A 57 -5.53 0.65 1.03
CA CYS A 57 -5.60 2.03 1.52
C CYS A 57 -5.55 2.10 3.06
N ARG A 58 -6.27 1.21 3.77
CA ARG A 58 -6.21 1.12 5.24
C ARG A 58 -4.80 0.73 5.73
N GLN A 59 -4.15 -0.22 5.05
CA GLN A 59 -2.78 -0.62 5.38
C GLN A 59 -1.77 0.51 5.13
N LEU A 60 -1.92 1.29 4.05
CA LEU A 60 -1.08 2.46 3.77
C LEU A 60 -1.24 3.54 4.85
N ASN A 61 -2.47 3.81 5.31
CA ASN A 61 -2.70 4.75 6.41
C ASN A 61 -2.07 4.26 7.74
N SER A 62 -2.19 2.96 8.04
CA SER A 62 -1.54 2.34 9.20
C SER A 62 -0.01 2.45 9.11
N LEU A 63 0.55 2.25 7.92
CA LEU A 63 1.97 2.39 7.65
C LEU A 63 2.44 3.83 7.84
N ARG A 64 1.70 4.82 7.29
CA ARG A 64 1.97 6.25 7.49
C ARG A 64 1.98 6.62 8.97
N ASN A 65 0.97 6.19 9.73
CA ASN A 65 0.87 6.51 11.15
C ASN A 65 2.03 5.91 11.94
N THR A 66 2.44 4.70 11.59
CA THR A 66 3.61 4.08 12.19
C THR A 66 4.88 4.86 11.89
N TYR A 67 5.12 5.29 10.65
CA TYR A 67 6.26 6.17 10.33
C TYR A 67 6.19 7.54 11.01
N ALA A 68 5.00 8.09 11.24
CA ALA A 68 4.83 9.34 12.00
C ALA A 68 5.12 9.18 13.51
N HIS A 69 4.99 7.95 14.03
CA HIS A 69 5.25 7.62 15.43
C HIS A 69 6.63 6.96 15.68
N ILE A 70 7.37 6.57 14.63
CA ILE A 70 8.60 5.77 14.74
C ILE A 70 9.87 6.63 14.63
N LEU A 71 10.41 6.87 15.83
CA LEU A 71 11.83 6.86 16.17
C LEU A 71 12.35 5.43 16.49
N GLU A 72 11.56 4.36 16.26
CA GLU A 72 11.93 2.95 16.55
C GLU A 72 11.70 1.96 15.36
N PRO A 73 12.75 1.39 14.74
CA PRO A 73 12.69 0.72 13.43
C PRO A 73 11.90 -0.60 13.33
N ASP A 74 11.70 -1.35 14.42
CA ASP A 74 11.32 -2.77 14.33
C ASP A 74 9.85 -3.07 13.93
N LYS A 75 8.91 -2.12 14.11
CA LYS A 75 7.48 -2.32 13.75
C LYS A 75 7.11 -1.86 12.35
N SER A 76 8.06 -1.26 11.62
CA SER A 76 7.82 -0.68 10.30
C SER A 76 7.83 -1.74 9.18
N GLU A 77 8.73 -2.72 9.26
CA GLU A 77 8.87 -3.78 8.25
C GLU A 77 7.63 -4.67 8.11
N GLU A 78 7.02 -5.08 9.22
CA GLU A 78 5.81 -5.94 9.19
C GLU A 78 4.64 -5.26 8.50
N LYS A 79 4.47 -3.95 8.71
CA LYS A 79 3.41 -3.17 8.08
C LYS A 79 3.67 -2.91 6.60
N ILE A 80 4.94 -2.75 6.19
CA ILE A 80 5.29 -2.69 4.77
C ILE A 80 4.92 -4.00 4.09
N ARG A 81 5.29 -5.14 4.69
CA ARG A 81 4.92 -6.47 4.14
C ARG A 81 3.41 -6.66 4.07
N ALA A 82 2.67 -6.23 5.09
CA ALA A 82 1.21 -6.30 5.09
C ALA A 82 0.61 -5.47 3.94
N PHE A 83 1.11 -4.25 3.69
CA PHE A 83 0.70 -3.45 2.55
C PHE A 83 1.01 -4.15 1.21
N LEU A 84 2.25 -4.61 1.02
CA LEU A 84 2.71 -5.28 -0.20
C LEU A 84 1.89 -6.54 -0.53
N ASN A 85 1.60 -7.37 0.47
CA ASN A 85 0.84 -8.61 0.28
C ASN A 85 -0.59 -8.39 -0.22
N VAL A 86 -1.21 -7.25 0.12
CA VAL A 86 -2.59 -6.95 -0.30
C VAL A 86 -2.61 -6.24 -1.66
N SER A 87 -1.64 -5.36 -1.92
CA SER A 87 -1.61 -4.47 -3.09
C SER A 87 -0.93 -5.05 -4.33
N TYR A 88 -0.33 -6.24 -4.23
CA TYR A 88 0.52 -6.80 -5.27
C TYR A 88 0.21 -8.29 -5.52
N ARG A 89 -1.01 -8.58 -6.00
CA ARG A 89 -1.52 -9.96 -6.18
C ARG A 89 -0.85 -10.77 -7.32
N CYS A 90 -0.21 -10.13 -8.29
CA CYS A 90 0.23 -10.83 -9.53
C CYS A 90 1.69 -11.33 -9.55
N ASN A 91 2.51 -11.11 -8.51
CA ASN A 91 3.92 -11.57 -8.51
C ASN A 91 4.29 -12.49 -7.34
N VAL A 92 3.34 -12.75 -6.42
CA VAL A 92 3.56 -13.57 -5.23
C VAL A 92 4.01 -14.99 -5.59
N LYS A 93 3.50 -15.60 -6.68
CA LYS A 93 3.92 -16.93 -7.13
C LYS A 93 5.38 -16.98 -7.61
N LEU A 94 5.76 -16.04 -8.48
CA LEU A 94 7.13 -15.96 -8.99
C LEU A 94 8.12 -15.64 -7.86
N GLU A 95 7.68 -14.81 -6.91
CA GLU A 95 8.45 -14.49 -5.72
C GLU A 95 8.52 -15.64 -4.73
N GLU A 96 7.46 -16.44 -4.56
CA GLU A 96 7.51 -17.70 -3.80
C GLU A 96 8.53 -18.67 -4.42
N GLU A 97 8.55 -18.78 -5.75
CA GLU A 97 9.54 -19.59 -6.48
C GLU A 97 10.97 -19.06 -6.28
N ILE A 98 11.19 -17.74 -6.37
CA ILE A 98 12.49 -17.10 -6.12
C ILE A 98 12.90 -17.25 -4.65
N VAL A 99 12.00 -17.05 -3.70
CA VAL A 99 12.26 -17.21 -2.25
C VAL A 99 12.58 -18.66 -1.93
N GLN A 100 11.87 -19.62 -2.51
CA GLN A 100 12.19 -21.04 -2.38
C GLN A 100 13.57 -21.36 -2.98
N HIS A 101 13.89 -20.81 -4.15
CA HIS A 101 15.20 -20.98 -4.78
C HIS A 101 16.33 -20.41 -3.91
N LEU A 102 16.17 -19.19 -3.37
CA LEU A 102 17.12 -18.56 -2.46
C LEU A 102 17.25 -19.33 -1.12
N ARG A 103 16.16 -19.90 -0.60
CA ARG A 103 16.19 -20.79 0.58
C ARG A 103 16.96 -22.09 0.33
N ARG A 104 16.92 -22.64 -0.89
CA ARG A 104 17.77 -23.79 -1.25
C ARG A 104 19.26 -23.42 -1.25
N LEU A 105 19.60 -22.21 -1.70
CA LEU A 105 20.96 -21.67 -1.64
C LEU A 105 21.44 -21.41 -0.19
N LYS A 106 20.52 -21.04 0.73
CA LYS A 106 20.80 -20.87 2.18
C LYS A 106 21.36 -22.13 2.88
N GLN A 107 21.15 -23.34 2.34
CA GLN A 107 21.67 -24.56 2.94
C GLN A 107 23.19 -24.75 2.74
N SER A 108 23.85 -23.89 1.94
CA SER A 108 25.26 -24.07 1.57
C SER A 108 26.29 -23.24 2.34
N ASP A 109 25.94 -22.14 3.02
CA ASP A 109 26.93 -21.39 3.83
C ASP A 109 26.34 -20.34 4.79
N SER A 110 26.84 -20.29 6.04
CA SER A 110 26.26 -19.48 7.12
C SER A 110 26.48 -17.97 6.97
N LYS A 111 27.53 -17.53 6.26
CA LYS A 111 27.78 -16.09 5.99
C LYS A 111 26.84 -15.50 4.93
N ASN A 112 26.34 -16.33 4.02
CA ASN A 112 25.38 -15.91 3.00
C ASN A 112 23.99 -15.62 3.59
N LEU A 113 23.67 -16.17 4.77
CA LEU A 113 22.36 -16.04 5.39
C LEU A 113 21.96 -14.58 5.68
N CYS A 114 22.88 -13.80 6.26
CA CYS A 114 22.64 -12.39 6.61
C CYS A 114 22.56 -11.49 5.38
N LEU A 115 23.46 -11.69 4.40
CA LEU A 115 23.46 -10.93 3.14
C LEU A 115 22.22 -11.22 2.30
N ILE A 116 21.77 -12.48 2.25
CA ILE A 116 20.53 -12.88 1.56
C ILE A 116 19.31 -12.28 2.27
N GLU A 117 19.27 -12.24 3.61
CA GLU A 117 18.17 -11.63 4.35
C GLU A 117 18.09 -10.11 4.17
N ILE A 118 19.23 -9.44 4.16
CA ILE A 118 19.32 -8.00 3.87
C ILE A 118 18.90 -7.73 2.42
N GLN A 119 19.38 -8.54 1.45
CA GLN A 119 18.97 -8.41 0.04
C GLN A 119 17.48 -8.68 -0.17
N GLN A 120 16.90 -9.67 0.50
CA GLN A 120 15.45 -9.95 0.45
C GLN A 120 14.65 -8.78 1.01
N ARG A 121 15.04 -8.23 2.18
CA ARG A 121 14.37 -7.07 2.80
C ARG A 121 14.47 -5.80 1.97
N HIS A 122 15.65 -5.52 1.40
CA HIS A 122 15.85 -4.36 0.54
C HIS A 122 15.16 -4.49 -0.82
N TYR A 123 15.20 -5.68 -1.44
CA TYR A 123 14.51 -5.97 -2.70
C TYR A 123 12.99 -5.84 -2.55
N ASP A 124 12.43 -6.37 -1.45
CA ASP A 124 11.01 -6.29 -1.16
C ASP A 124 10.51 -4.85 -1.04
N SER A 125 11.22 -3.99 -0.32
CA SER A 125 10.73 -2.64 -0.02
C SER A 125 10.99 -1.62 -1.13
N THR A 126 12.16 -1.63 -1.76
CA THR A 126 12.54 -0.58 -2.73
C THR A 126 11.96 -0.77 -4.13
N LYS A 127 11.71 -2.02 -4.57
CA LYS A 127 11.13 -2.30 -5.90
C LYS A 127 9.63 -2.62 -5.86
N ARG A 128 9.15 -3.37 -4.87
CA ARG A 128 7.74 -3.79 -4.84
C ARG A 128 6.81 -2.66 -4.38
N PHE A 129 7.27 -1.77 -3.50
CA PHE A 129 6.42 -0.67 -3.01
C PHE A 129 5.99 0.30 -4.13
N PRO A 130 6.89 0.78 -5.02
CA PRO A 130 6.47 1.58 -6.17
C PRO A 130 5.52 0.85 -7.13
N LEU A 131 5.71 -0.45 -7.35
CA LEU A 131 4.88 -1.24 -8.26
C LEU A 131 3.47 -1.46 -7.68
N ALA A 132 3.39 -1.80 -6.39
CA ALA A 132 2.12 -1.98 -5.71
C ALA A 132 1.34 -0.67 -5.56
N LEU A 133 2.04 0.45 -5.35
CA LEU A 133 1.43 1.78 -5.42
C LEU A 133 0.91 2.10 -6.81
N ARG A 134 1.66 1.80 -7.87
CA ARG A 134 1.24 2.01 -9.25
C ARG A 134 -0.05 1.23 -9.55
N GLU A 135 -0.12 -0.02 -9.12
CA GLU A 135 -1.30 -0.86 -9.31
C GLU A 135 -2.52 -0.30 -8.58
N LEU A 136 -2.33 0.13 -7.32
CA LEU A 136 -3.38 0.79 -6.53
C LEU A 136 -3.90 2.06 -7.21
N VAL A 137 -2.99 2.91 -7.70
CA VAL A 137 -3.34 4.14 -8.42
C VAL A 137 -4.09 3.84 -9.72
N ASN A 138 -3.63 2.87 -10.51
CA ASN A 138 -4.30 2.50 -11.76
C ASN A 138 -5.75 2.07 -11.52
N ASN A 139 -6.00 1.23 -10.52
CA ASN A 139 -7.36 0.76 -10.20
C ASN A 139 -8.27 1.91 -9.74
N LEU A 140 -7.74 2.89 -9.01
CA LEU A 140 -8.50 4.08 -8.61
C LEU A 140 -8.73 5.06 -9.78
N LEU A 141 -7.78 5.16 -10.73
CA LEU A 141 -7.90 6.02 -11.91
C LEU A 141 -8.95 5.53 -12.91
N VAL A 142 -9.13 4.21 -13.07
CA VAL A 142 -10.15 3.62 -13.96
C VAL A 142 -11.57 4.13 -13.64
N ILE A 143 -11.81 4.55 -12.40
CA ILE A 143 -13.11 5.05 -11.93
C ILE A 143 -13.27 6.56 -12.22
N LEU A 144 -12.16 7.27 -12.44
CA LEU A 144 -12.16 8.69 -12.79
C LEU A 144 -12.46 8.94 -14.26
N GLU A 145 -12.15 7.99 -15.14
CA GLU A 145 -12.61 8.00 -16.55
C GLU A 145 -14.14 7.84 -16.67
#